data_AF-A0A2P5DMX5-F1
#
_entry.id   AF-A0A2P5DMX5-F1
#
_cell.length_a   1.000
_cell.length_b   1.000
_cell.length_c   1.000
_cell.angle_alpha   90.00
_cell.angle_beta   90.00
_cell.angle_gamma   90.00
#
_symmetry.space_group_name_H-M   'P 1'
#
loop_
_entity.id
_entity.type
_entity.pdbx_description
1 polymer ?
#
loop_
_entity_poly.entity_id
_entity_poly.type
_entity_poly.pdbx_seq_one_letter_code
_entity_poly.pdbx_strand_id
1 'polypeptide(L)'
;MAMLRIPAIVVSSPEAAKEVLKVHDMECCSRPHLAGSAKLSYNNLDFVREEEIDSLIDLLNQSSLSATPVDLSGKMFALTASITLRIAFGKSFGGSGLDNDRFGDIIQQAESTLGSFVASDLFPYLGWIIDRLTGLHAKFETSFHELDDFFRLVIDEHLNRTPEEGKEDLVDLLLSIERGQ
;
A
#
# COMPACT_ATOMS: atom_id res chain seq x y z
N MET A 1 1.93 4.83 39.36
CA MET A 1 1.86 5.06 37.90
C MET A 1 0.91 4.02 37.33
N ALA A 2 -0.32 4.42 37.01
CA ALA A 2 -1.26 3.54 36.33
C ALA A 2 -0.84 3.45 34.86
N MET A 3 -0.40 2.28 34.41
CA MET A 3 -0.15 1.97 33.01
C MET A 3 -1.53 2.00 32.31
N LEU A 4 -1.82 3.04 31.52
CA LEU A 4 -3.08 3.08 30.78
C LEU A 4 -3.06 1.95 29.74
N ARG A 5 -3.84 0.92 30.00
CA ARG A 5 -4.02 -0.23 29.12
C ARG A 5 -5.10 0.11 28.12
N ILE A 6 -4.76 0.20 26.84
CA ILE A 6 -5.77 0.23 25.78
C ILE A 6 -6.37 -1.18 25.73
N PRO A 7 -7.70 -1.32 25.86
CA PRO A 7 -8.34 -2.62 25.73
C PRO A 7 -8.15 -3.13 24.30
N ALA A 8 -7.28 -4.14 24.14
CA ALA A 8 -7.04 -4.81 22.88
C ALA A 8 -7.48 -6.27 23.00
N ILE A 9 -8.17 -6.77 21.97
CA ILE A 9 -8.55 -8.17 21.85
C ILE A 9 -7.58 -8.81 20.86
N VAL A 10 -6.88 -9.86 21.29
CA VAL A 10 -6.01 -10.66 20.41
C VAL A 10 -6.78 -11.88 19.95
N VAL A 11 -6.99 -11.99 18.65
CA VAL A 11 -7.63 -13.15 18.02
C VAL A 11 -6.55 -14.11 17.56
N SER A 12 -6.43 -15.27 18.21
CA SER A 12 -5.32 -16.22 17.98
C SER A 12 -5.77 -17.59 17.48
N SER A 13 -7.05 -17.78 17.15
CA SER A 13 -7.55 -19.03 16.55
C SER A 13 -8.26 -18.79 15.21
N PRO A 14 -8.21 -19.75 14.27
CA PRO A 14 -8.92 -19.66 13.00
C PRO A 14 -10.44 -19.48 13.18
N GLU A 15 -11.03 -20.12 14.19
CA GLU A 15 -12.46 -20.05 14.48
C GLU A 15 -12.86 -18.66 14.95
N ALA A 16 -12.10 -18.09 15.90
CA ALA A 16 -12.35 -16.74 16.39
C ALA A 16 -12.09 -15.68 15.30
N ALA A 17 -11.07 -15.88 14.46
CA ALA A 17 -10.81 -15.01 13.30
C ALA A 17 -11.97 -15.05 12.30
N LYS A 18 -12.50 -16.25 12.01
CA LYS A 18 -13.66 -16.41 11.13
C LYS A 18 -14.90 -15.71 11.69
N GLU A 19 -15.12 -15.81 12.99
CA GLU A 19 -16.26 -15.17 13.65
C GLU A 19 -16.16 -13.64 13.60
N VAL A 20 -15.01 -13.09 13.96
CA VAL A 20 -14.76 -11.64 13.93
C VAL A 20 -14.81 -11.08 12.50
N LEU A 21 -14.12 -11.72 11.53
CA LEU A 21 -13.94 -11.18 10.19
C LEU A 21 -15.07 -11.53 9.21
N LYS A 22 -15.99 -12.44 9.54
CA LYS A 22 -17.11 -12.79 8.64
C LYS A 22 -18.48 -12.56 9.26
N VAL A 23 -18.64 -12.84 10.55
CA VAL A 23 -19.94 -12.72 11.23
C VAL A 23 -20.12 -11.31 11.77
N HIS A 24 -19.08 -10.78 12.40
CA HIS A 24 -19.07 -9.44 12.99
C HIS A 24 -18.28 -8.41 12.18
N ASP A 25 -18.10 -8.65 10.87
CA ASP A 25 -17.29 -7.79 10.00
C ASP A 25 -17.74 -6.32 10.06
N MET A 26 -19.06 -6.05 9.96
CA MET A 26 -19.58 -4.67 10.02
C MET A 26 -19.30 -3.95 11.34
N GLU A 27 -19.12 -4.68 12.44
CA GLU A 27 -18.80 -4.12 13.77
C GLU A 27 -17.28 -3.96 13.94
N CYS A 28 -16.49 -4.80 13.26
CA CYS A 28 -15.04 -4.93 13.40
C CYS A 28 -14.23 -4.35 12.21
N CYS A 29 -14.89 -3.91 11.14
CA CYS A 29 -14.28 -3.29 9.97
C CYS A 29 -13.89 -1.82 10.21
N SER A 30 -14.31 -1.28 11.35
CA SER A 30 -13.85 0.00 11.86
C SER A 30 -12.37 -0.09 12.21
N ARG A 31 -11.53 0.66 11.50
CA ARG A 31 -10.13 0.80 11.92
C ARG A 31 -10.10 1.61 13.21
N PRO A 32 -9.33 1.20 14.24
CA PRO A 32 -9.02 2.13 15.33
C PRO A 32 -8.49 3.43 14.73
N HIS A 33 -8.76 4.59 15.35
CA HIS A 33 -8.22 5.87 14.91
C HIS A 33 -6.68 5.86 15.00
N LEU A 34 -6.08 5.29 13.97
CA LEU A 34 -4.67 5.18 13.62
C LEU A 34 -4.52 5.99 12.33
N ALA A 35 -3.50 6.83 12.22
CA ALA A 35 -3.39 7.84 11.17
C ALA A 35 -3.39 7.30 9.71
N GLY A 36 -3.23 5.99 9.49
CA GLY A 36 -2.71 5.48 8.22
C GLY A 36 -3.59 4.61 7.32
N SER A 37 -4.85 4.27 7.62
CA SER A 37 -5.52 3.28 6.74
C SER A 37 -7.05 3.28 6.67
N ALA A 38 -7.57 3.59 5.48
CA ALA A 38 -8.88 3.14 4.96
C ALA A 38 -9.06 3.68 3.53
N LYS A 39 -8.75 2.91 2.46
CA LYS A 39 -9.31 3.10 1.08
C LYS A 39 -8.80 2.19 -0.06
N LEU A 40 -8.19 1.02 0.18
CA LEU A 40 -7.45 0.31 -0.89
C LEU A 40 -8.06 -1.02 -1.39
N SER A 41 -9.38 -1.16 -1.53
CA SER A 41 -9.93 -2.39 -2.12
C SER A 41 -11.02 -2.09 -3.12
N TYR A 42 -10.70 -2.27 -4.41
CA TYR A 42 -11.67 -2.29 -5.51
C TYR A 42 -11.56 -3.63 -6.25
N ASN A 43 -12.69 -4.14 -6.74
CA ASN A 43 -12.90 -5.52 -7.20
C ASN A 43 -12.16 -5.90 -8.50
N ASN A 44 -11.52 -7.07 -8.45
CA ASN A 44 -11.22 -8.06 -9.51
C ASN A 44 -10.56 -7.59 -10.83
N LEU A 45 -9.25 -7.84 -10.96
CA LEU A 45 -8.41 -7.50 -12.10
C LEU A 45 -7.58 -8.71 -12.55
N ASP A 46 -8.28 -9.71 -13.06
CA ASP A 46 -7.68 -10.99 -13.46
C ASP A 46 -6.76 -10.86 -14.69
N PHE A 47 -7.11 -10.02 -15.67
CA PHE A 47 -6.30 -9.84 -16.89
C PHE A 47 -4.92 -9.19 -16.64
N VAL A 48 -4.88 -8.16 -15.78
CA VAL A 48 -3.62 -7.48 -15.41
C VAL A 48 -2.72 -8.42 -14.61
N ARG A 49 -3.34 -9.26 -13.77
CA ARG A 49 -2.61 -10.28 -13.00
C ARG A 49 -1.97 -11.31 -13.93
N GLU A 50 -2.67 -11.79 -14.94
CA GLU A 50 -2.12 -12.77 -15.91
C GLU A 50 -0.91 -12.21 -16.66
N GLU A 51 -1.01 -11.00 -17.24
CA GLU A 51 0.09 -10.37 -17.99
C GLU A 51 1.35 -10.16 -17.14
N GLU A 52 1.18 -9.69 -15.90
CA GLU A 52 2.29 -9.44 -14.98
C GLU A 52 2.92 -10.75 -14.45
N ILE A 53 2.11 -11.79 -14.23
CA ILE A 53 2.61 -13.13 -13.85
C ILE A 53 3.43 -13.75 -14.99
N ASP A 54 2.95 -13.64 -16.23
CA ASP A 54 3.68 -14.17 -17.40
C ASP A 54 5.04 -13.48 -17.54
N SER A 55 5.09 -12.17 -17.35
CA SER A 55 6.36 -11.43 -17.35
C SER A 55 7.32 -11.87 -16.23
N LEU A 56 6.80 -12.23 -15.05
CA LEU A 56 7.63 -12.79 -13.97
C LEU A 56 8.16 -14.18 -14.34
N ILE A 57 7.32 -15.05 -14.92
CA ILE A 57 7.70 -16.40 -15.36
C ILE A 57 8.83 -16.32 -16.39
N ASP A 58 8.72 -15.41 -17.36
CA ASP A 58 9.77 -15.21 -18.37
C ASP A 58 11.09 -14.74 -17.76
N LEU A 59 11.04 -13.83 -16.79
CA LEU A 59 12.23 -13.34 -16.08
C LEU A 59 12.89 -14.46 -15.27
N LEU A 60 12.10 -15.31 -14.60
CA LEU A 60 12.60 -16.48 -13.87
C LEU A 60 13.22 -17.50 -14.81
N ASN A 61 12.60 -17.76 -15.96
CA ASN A 61 13.14 -18.66 -16.99
C ASN A 61 14.48 -18.14 -17.53
N GLN A 62 14.59 -16.85 -17.82
CA GLN A 62 15.84 -16.22 -18.27
C GLN A 62 16.94 -16.30 -17.22
N SER A 63 16.61 -16.04 -15.95
CA SER A 63 17.57 -16.09 -14.84
C SER A 63 18.04 -17.52 -14.53
N SER A 64 17.17 -18.51 -14.77
CA SER A 64 17.50 -19.94 -14.68
C SER A 64 18.53 -20.34 -15.75
N LEU A 65 18.38 -19.83 -16.98
CA LEU A 65 19.32 -20.08 -18.08
C LEU A 65 20.71 -19.48 -17.83
N SER A 66 20.81 -18.36 -17.10
CA SER A 66 22.07 -17.72 -16.74
C SER A 66 22.73 -18.27 -15.47
N ALA A 67 22.09 -19.21 -14.76
CA ALA A 67 22.53 -19.77 -13.47
C ALA A 67 22.89 -18.70 -12.40
N THR A 68 22.29 -17.52 -12.52
CA THR A 68 22.52 -16.40 -11.59
C THR A 68 21.58 -16.51 -10.39
N PRO A 69 22.05 -16.32 -9.15
CA PRO A 69 21.17 -16.25 -7.98
C PRO A 69 20.08 -15.19 -8.16
N VAL A 70 18.84 -15.57 -7.88
CA VAL A 70 17.66 -14.69 -8.02
C VAL A 70 17.17 -14.27 -6.65
N ASP A 71 17.12 -12.96 -6.40
CA ASP A 71 16.36 -12.43 -5.26
C ASP A 71 14.87 -12.45 -5.57
N LEU A 72 14.19 -13.49 -5.06
CA LEU A 72 12.75 -13.64 -5.21
C LEU A 72 11.96 -12.61 -4.41
N SER A 73 12.50 -12.10 -3.30
CA SER A 73 11.78 -11.15 -2.45
C SER A 73 11.59 -9.83 -3.19
N GLY A 74 12.67 -9.28 -3.76
CA GLY A 74 12.61 -8.09 -4.61
C GLY A 74 11.72 -8.27 -5.83
N LYS A 75 11.77 -9.44 -6.49
CA LYS A 75 10.93 -9.71 -7.67
C LYS A 75 9.44 -9.82 -7.35
N MET A 76 9.09 -10.47 -6.25
CA MET A 76 7.69 -10.58 -5.80
C MET A 76 7.13 -9.23 -5.35
N PHE A 77 7.96 -8.41 -4.71
CA PHE A 77 7.60 -7.04 -4.35
C PHE A 77 7.34 -6.19 -5.62
N ALA A 78 8.28 -6.19 -6.57
CA ALA A 78 8.14 -5.46 -7.83
C ALA A 78 6.89 -5.91 -8.62
N LEU A 79 6.62 -7.21 -8.66
CA LEU A 79 5.40 -7.75 -9.27
C LEU A 79 4.14 -7.21 -8.60
N THR A 80 4.07 -7.29 -7.27
CA THR A 80 2.90 -6.83 -6.50
C THR A 80 2.68 -5.33 -6.65
N ALA A 81 3.77 -4.55 -6.64
CA ALA A 81 3.74 -3.12 -6.88
C ALA A 81 3.28 -2.80 -8.31
N SER A 82 3.80 -3.48 -9.33
CA SER A 82 3.42 -3.26 -10.74
C SER A 82 1.95 -3.58 -10.99
N ILE A 83 1.45 -4.71 -10.47
CA ILE A 83 0.04 -5.07 -10.52
C ILE A 83 -0.81 -3.96 -9.85
N THR A 84 -0.44 -3.53 -8.64
CA THR A 84 -1.18 -2.50 -7.89
C THR A 84 -1.18 -1.17 -8.64
N LEU A 85 -0.05 -0.72 -9.16
CA LEU A 85 0.07 0.53 -9.91
C LEU A 85 -0.73 0.51 -11.20
N ARG A 86 -0.69 -0.61 -11.94
CA ARG A 86 -1.40 -0.75 -13.21
C ARG A 86 -2.90 -0.76 -13.01
N ILE A 87 -3.34 -1.39 -11.93
CA ILE A 87 -4.74 -1.45 -11.50
C ILE A 87 -5.24 -0.09 -11.01
N ALA A 88 -4.50 0.53 -10.10
CA ALA A 88 -4.99 1.68 -9.36
C ALA A 88 -4.76 3.00 -10.10
N PHE A 89 -3.73 3.07 -10.96
CA PHE A 89 -3.28 4.33 -11.58
C PHE A 89 -2.99 4.18 -13.07
N GLY A 90 -3.29 3.03 -13.70
CA GLY A 90 -3.01 2.79 -15.11
C GLY A 90 -1.52 2.76 -15.48
N LYS A 91 -0.60 2.72 -14.49
CA LYS A 91 0.85 2.83 -14.69
C LYS A 91 1.56 1.49 -14.48
N SER A 92 2.45 1.11 -15.40
CA SER A 92 3.40 -0.01 -15.20
C SER A 92 4.65 0.47 -14.47
N PHE A 93 5.32 -0.41 -13.71
CA PHE A 93 6.60 -0.09 -13.07
C PHE A 93 7.69 0.20 -14.12
N GLY A 94 7.74 -0.59 -15.20
CA GLY A 94 8.63 -0.35 -16.34
C GLY A 94 8.12 0.74 -17.29
N GLY A 95 8.98 1.73 -17.62
CA GLY A 95 8.73 2.72 -18.68
C GLY A 95 7.95 3.99 -18.29
N SER A 96 7.46 4.10 -17.06
CA SER A 96 6.64 5.24 -16.58
C SER A 96 7.42 6.30 -15.76
N GLY A 97 8.74 6.13 -15.63
CA GLY A 97 9.57 6.90 -14.69
C GLY A 97 9.53 6.39 -13.24
N LEU A 98 8.75 5.32 -12.98
CA LEU A 98 8.67 4.60 -11.70
C LEU A 98 9.65 3.43 -11.59
N ASP A 99 10.37 3.12 -12.67
CA ASP A 99 11.46 2.12 -12.78
C ASP A 99 12.75 2.57 -12.06
N ASN A 100 12.62 3.36 -11.01
CA ASN A 100 13.74 3.89 -10.25
C ASN A 100 13.70 3.27 -8.86
N ASP A 101 14.86 2.86 -8.35
CA ASP A 101 15.08 2.43 -6.97
C ASP A 101 14.30 3.30 -5.97
N ARG A 102 14.20 4.61 -6.25
CA ARG A 102 13.43 5.57 -5.45
C ARG A 102 11.96 5.23 -5.20
N PHE A 103 11.21 4.72 -6.18
CA PHE A 103 9.79 4.40 -5.95
C PHE A 103 9.64 3.12 -5.12
N GLY A 104 10.50 2.13 -5.37
CA GLY A 104 10.62 0.96 -4.52
C GLY A 104 10.93 1.33 -3.06
N ASP A 105 11.86 2.27 -2.86
CA ASP A 105 12.22 2.79 -1.53
C ASP A 105 11.02 3.46 -0.83
N ILE A 106 10.25 4.29 -1.54
CA ILE A 106 9.06 4.96 -0.99
C ILE A 106 8.03 3.93 -0.52
N ILE A 107 7.70 2.94 -1.35
CA ILE A 107 6.70 1.91 -1.00
C ILE A 107 7.20 1.03 0.13
N GLN A 108 8.46 0.58 0.09
CA GLN A 108 9.04 -0.23 1.16
C GLN A 108 9.10 0.55 2.49
N GLN A 109 9.41 1.85 2.43
CA GLN A 109 9.40 2.71 3.60
C GLN A 109 7.98 2.88 4.14
N ALA A 110 7.00 3.09 3.27
CA ALA A 110 5.58 3.16 3.64
C ALA A 110 5.10 1.85 4.29
N GLU A 111 5.40 0.69 3.72
CA GLU A 111 5.03 -0.62 4.27
C GLU A 111 5.66 -0.85 5.65
N SER A 112 6.96 -0.58 5.80
CA SER A 112 7.64 -0.72 7.07
C SER A 112 7.08 0.22 8.14
N THR A 113 6.61 1.39 7.73
CA THR A 113 6.04 2.41 8.60
C THR A 113 4.60 2.05 8.99
N LEU A 114 3.78 1.60 8.05
CA LEU A 114 2.42 1.10 8.29
C LEU A 114 2.38 -0.08 9.26
N GLY A 115 3.39 -0.96 9.22
CA GLY A 115 3.53 -2.08 10.15
C GLY A 115 4.22 -1.75 11.48
N SER A 116 4.69 -0.52 11.67
CA SER A 116 5.43 -0.13 12.87
C SER A 116 4.50 0.26 14.01
N PHE A 117 4.85 -0.18 15.22
CA PHE A 117 4.14 0.21 16.45
C PHE A 117 4.58 1.60 16.90
N VAL A 118 3.63 2.54 16.97
CA VAL A 118 3.88 3.89 17.52
C VAL A 118 3.64 3.87 19.02
N ALA A 119 4.60 4.36 19.80
CA ALA A 119 4.49 4.38 21.25
C ALA A 119 3.38 5.32 21.73
N SER A 120 3.04 6.37 20.97
CA SER A 120 1.86 7.23 21.18
C SER A 120 0.58 6.44 21.23
N ASP A 121 0.50 5.37 20.44
CA ASP A 121 -0.68 4.51 20.35
C ASP A 121 -0.81 3.56 21.54
N LEU A 122 0.19 3.49 22.42
CA LEU A 122 0.21 2.64 23.62
C LEU A 122 0.35 3.45 24.92
N PHE A 123 0.97 4.62 24.85
CA PHE A 123 1.32 5.46 25.99
C PHE A 123 0.86 6.91 25.74
N PRO A 124 -0.39 7.26 26.09
CA PRO A 124 -0.99 8.56 25.75
C PRO A 124 -0.22 9.79 26.25
N TYR A 125 0.55 9.65 27.34
CA TYR A 125 1.23 10.77 27.99
C TYR A 125 2.72 10.90 27.63
N LEU A 126 3.38 9.79 27.28
CA LEU A 126 4.84 9.73 27.07
C LEU A 126 5.22 9.19 25.69
N GLY A 127 4.29 8.59 24.96
CA GLY A 127 4.53 7.99 23.65
C GLY A 127 5.11 9.00 22.67
N TRP A 128 4.59 10.24 22.64
CA TRP A 128 5.11 11.31 21.79
C TRP A 128 6.61 11.60 21.99
N ILE A 129 7.14 11.44 23.22
CA ILE A 129 8.58 11.60 23.50
C ILE A 129 9.34 10.40 22.95
N ILE A 130 8.83 9.20 23.19
CA ILE A 130 9.44 7.96 22.72
C ILE A 130 9.49 7.96 21.19
N ASP A 131 8.40 8.30 20.50
CA ASP A 131 8.34 8.34 19.03
C ASP A 131 9.22 9.41 18.41
N ARG A 132 9.39 10.54 19.12
CA ARG A 132 10.34 11.58 18.72
C ARG A 132 11.79 11.13 18.90
N LEU A 133 12.10 10.40 19.97
CA LEU A 133 13.45 9.88 20.26
C LEU A 133 13.83 8.69 19.38
N THR A 134 12.88 7.80 19.07
CA THR A 134 13.10 6.65 18.17
C THR A 134 13.14 7.07 16.70
N GLY A 135 12.76 8.31 16.39
CA GLY A 135 12.67 8.84 15.03
C GLY A 135 11.43 8.36 14.26
N LEU A 136 10.57 7.56 14.90
CA LEU A 136 9.40 6.97 14.26
C LEU A 136 8.41 8.05 13.79
N HIS A 137 8.20 9.09 14.59
CA HIS A 137 7.34 10.21 14.20
C HIS A 137 7.84 10.91 12.92
N ALA A 138 9.15 11.15 12.80
CA ALA A 138 9.72 11.73 11.59
C ALA A 138 9.60 10.79 10.39
N LYS A 139 9.79 9.48 10.60
CA LYS A 139 9.64 8.46 9.55
C LYS A 139 8.20 8.42 9.01
N PHE A 140 7.19 8.50 9.87
CA PHE A 140 5.78 8.59 9.49
C PHE A 140 5.49 9.85 8.66
N GLU A 141 5.93 11.01 9.12
CA GLU A 141 5.72 12.27 8.39
C GLU A 141 6.40 12.26 7.02
N THR A 142 7.64 11.77 6.93
CA THR A 142 8.34 11.63 5.64
C THR A 142 7.58 10.70 4.69
N SER A 143 7.18 9.52 5.15
CA SER A 143 6.43 8.58 4.31
C SER A 143 5.05 9.12 3.89
N PHE A 144 4.39 9.89 4.76
CA PHE A 144 3.12 10.55 4.41
C PHE A 144 3.33 11.56 3.28
N HIS A 145 4.33 12.43 3.39
CA HIS A 145 4.63 13.42 2.36
C HIS A 145 5.05 12.79 1.03
N GLU A 146 5.88 11.75 1.04
CA GLU A 146 6.29 11.06 -0.18
C GLU A 146 5.12 10.40 -0.92
N LEU A 147 4.19 9.80 -0.17
CA LEU A 147 2.95 9.25 -0.75
C LEU A 147 2.00 10.34 -1.25
N ASP A 148 1.82 11.42 -0.48
CA ASP A 148 0.96 12.56 -0.85
C ASP A 148 1.46 13.25 -2.12
N ASP A 149 2.78 13.48 -2.25
CA ASP A 149 3.39 14.03 -3.46
C ASP A 149 3.21 13.09 -4.66
N PHE A 150 3.36 11.78 -4.46
CA PHE A 150 3.11 10.79 -5.50
C PHE A 150 1.64 10.80 -5.94
N PHE A 151 0.68 10.80 -5.01
CA PHE A 151 -0.75 10.82 -5.35
C PHE A 151 -1.15 12.12 -6.03
N ARG A 152 -0.60 13.28 -5.62
CA ARG A 152 -0.82 14.55 -6.33
C ARG A 152 -0.35 14.48 -7.77
N LEU A 153 0.85 13.96 -8.01
CA LEU A 153 1.39 13.79 -9.36
C LEU A 153 0.44 12.96 -10.23
N VAL A 154 -0.04 11.82 -9.70
CA VAL A 154 -0.96 10.94 -10.40
C VAL A 154 -2.29 11.65 -10.67
N ILE A 155 -2.87 12.33 -9.68
CA ILE A 155 -4.14 13.06 -9.85
C ILE A 155 -4.00 14.16 -10.90
N ASP A 156 -2.95 14.97 -10.84
CA ASP A 156 -2.72 16.07 -11.78
C ASP A 156 -2.57 15.55 -13.22
N GLU A 157 -1.92 14.40 -13.41
CA GLU A 157 -1.83 13.76 -14.72
C GLU A 157 -3.20 13.32 -15.26
N HIS A 158 -4.05 12.72 -14.42
CA HIS A 158 -5.39 12.31 -14.80
C HIS A 158 -6.34 13.51 -15.05
N LEU A 159 -6.18 14.60 -14.31
CA LEU A 159 -6.95 15.84 -14.52
C LEU A 159 -6.63 16.50 -15.88
N ASN A 160 -5.40 16.34 -16.37
CA ASN A 160 -4.92 17.00 -17.59
C ASN A 160 -4.95 16.09 -18.84
N ARG A 161 -5.28 14.81 -18.70
CA ARG A 161 -5.38 13.84 -19.79
C ARG A 161 -6.57 14.14 -20.71
N THR A 162 -6.38 13.98 -22.01
CA THR A 162 -7.50 14.07 -22.97
C THR A 162 -8.28 12.73 -23.02
N PRO A 163 -9.60 12.74 -23.29
CA PRO A 163 -10.43 11.53 -23.26
C PRO A 163 -9.99 10.40 -24.22
N GLU A 164 -9.17 10.72 -25.23
CA GLU A 164 -8.69 9.75 -26.23
C GLU A 164 -7.37 9.07 -25.84
N GLU A 165 -6.68 9.52 -24.78
CA GLU A 165 -5.29 9.14 -24.47
C GLU A 165 -5.12 7.94 -23.51
N GLY A 166 -6.18 7.27 -23.06
CA GLY A 166 -6.00 6.08 -22.24
C GLY A 166 -7.25 5.28 -21.90
N LYS A 167 -7.05 4.15 -21.23
CA LYS A 167 -8.10 3.34 -20.62
C LYS A 167 -8.49 3.94 -19.26
N GLU A 168 -9.77 3.95 -18.91
CA GLU A 168 -10.22 4.38 -17.56
C GLU A 168 -9.62 3.48 -16.48
N ASP A 169 -9.20 4.09 -15.37
CA ASP A 169 -8.74 3.40 -14.17
C ASP A 169 -9.44 3.88 -12.88
N LEU A 170 -8.94 3.44 -11.73
CA LEU A 170 -9.54 3.76 -10.44
C LEU A 170 -9.50 5.26 -10.12
N VAL A 171 -8.48 6.01 -10.54
CA VAL A 171 -8.41 7.46 -10.32
C VAL A 171 -9.48 8.17 -11.13
N ASP A 172 -9.67 7.78 -12.38
CA ASP A 172 -10.74 8.31 -13.24
C ASP A 172 -12.13 8.09 -12.60
N LEU A 173 -12.36 6.90 -12.06
CA LEU A 173 -13.59 6.57 -11.33
C LEU A 173 -13.76 7.40 -10.05
N LEU A 174 -12.69 7.60 -9.27
CA LEU A 174 -12.77 8.41 -8.06
C LEU A 174 -13.03 9.89 -8.38
N LEU A 175 -12.43 10.41 -9.45
CA LEU A 175 -12.66 11.76 -9.94
C LEU A 175 -14.09 11.94 -10.48
N SER A 176 -14.66 10.95 -11.17
CA SER A 176 -16.04 11.04 -11.65
C SER A 176 -17.04 11.09 -10.49
N ILE A 177 -16.84 10.27 -9.46
CA ILE A 177 -17.64 10.31 -8.22
C ILE A 177 -17.53 11.67 -7.53
N GLU A 178 -16.31 12.22 -7.40
CA GLU A 178 -16.08 13.53 -6.77
C GLU A 178 -16.77 14.67 -7.52
N ARG A 179 -16.78 14.60 -8.85
CA ARG A 179 -17.46 15.55 -9.73
C ARG A 179 -18.98 15.36 -9.79
N GLY A 180 -19.52 14.30 -9.19
CA GLY A 180 -20.94 13.98 -9.17
C GLY A 180 -21.50 13.52 -10.53
N GLN A 181 -20.68 12.86 -11.34
CA GLN A 181 -21.05 12.26 -12.62
C GLN A 181 -21.45 10.80 -12.49
#